data_AF-U3TT02-F1
#
_entry.id   AF-U3TT02-F1
#
_cell.length_a   1.000
_cell.length_b   1.000
_cell.length_c   1.000
_cell.angle_alpha   90.00
_cell.angle_beta   90.00
_cell.angle_gamma   90.00
#
_symmetry.space_group_name_H-M   'P 1'
#
loop_
_entity.id
_entity.type
_entity.pdbx_description
1 polymer ?
#
loop_
_entity_poly.entity_id
_entity_poly.type
_entity_poly.pdbx_seq_one_letter_code
_entity_poly.pdbx_strand_id
1 'polypeptide(L)'
;MSSSHTLQKSSQGGAKTIFSVTSGNFLEMYDFMVFGYYATAIAKTFFPGDDPFASLMLTLMTFGAGFLMRPLGAIILGPTLTITDGAKGCC
;
A
#
# COMPACT_ATOMS: atom_id res chain seq x y z
N MET A 1 28.57 17.45 -9.56
CA MET A 1 27.38 17.16 -10.41
C MET A 1 27.40 15.68 -10.74
N SER A 2 27.21 14.86 -9.69
CA SER A 2 27.48 13.44 -9.72
C SER A 2 26.34 12.70 -10.39
N SER A 3 26.69 12.03 -11.49
CA SER A 3 26.08 10.78 -11.90
C SER A 3 25.94 9.82 -10.71
N SER A 4 24.86 9.05 -10.69
CA SER A 4 24.89 7.57 -10.78
C SER A 4 23.77 6.89 -10.00
N HIS A 5 23.16 5.91 -10.67
CA HIS A 5 22.26 4.86 -10.15
C HIS A 5 20.77 5.22 -9.96
N THR A 6 20.15 5.69 -11.05
CA THR A 6 18.80 5.24 -11.38
C THR A 6 18.78 3.71 -11.32
N LEU A 7 18.05 3.16 -10.36
CA LEU A 7 17.80 1.73 -10.23
C LEU A 7 17.41 1.12 -11.59
N GLN A 8 18.36 0.38 -12.15
CA GLN A 8 18.19 -0.49 -13.30
C GLN A 8 17.11 -1.53 -12.99
N LYS A 9 15.95 -1.44 -13.67
CA LYS A 9 15.23 -2.65 -14.09
C LYS A 9 15.19 -2.65 -15.60
N SER A 10 16.20 -3.30 -16.16
CA SER A 10 16.29 -3.99 -17.45
C SER A 10 15.21 -3.67 -18.48
N SER A 11 15.64 -3.43 -19.73
CA SER A 11 14.84 -3.59 -20.95
C SER A 11 13.91 -4.80 -20.84
N GLN A 12 12.70 -4.56 -20.35
CA GLN A 12 11.64 -5.54 -20.21
C GLN A 12 10.58 -4.97 -21.11
N GLY A 13 10.46 -5.55 -22.32
CA GLY A 13 9.60 -5.05 -23.39
C GLY A 13 8.27 -4.58 -22.82
N GLY A 14 7.77 -3.43 -23.28
CA GLY A 14 6.73 -2.64 -22.60
C GLY A 14 5.58 -3.45 -22.00
N ALA A 15 5.19 -4.57 -22.62
CA ALA A 15 4.29 -5.58 -22.09
C ALA A 15 4.54 -5.99 -20.62
N LYS A 16 5.80 -6.15 -20.20
CA LYS A 16 6.16 -6.64 -18.87
C LYS A 16 6.09 -5.53 -17.79
N THR A 17 6.37 -4.29 -18.17
CA THR A 17 6.13 -3.12 -17.32
C THR A 17 4.64 -2.88 -17.15
N ILE A 18 3.88 -2.93 -18.25
CA ILE A 18 2.41 -2.81 -18.22
C ILE A 18 1.83 -3.92 -17.35
N PHE A 19 2.25 -5.17 -17.51
CA PHE A 19 1.78 -6.28 -16.67
C PHE A 19 2.13 -6.09 -15.19
N SER A 20 3.33 -5.58 -14.87
CA SER A 20 3.72 -5.29 -13.49
C SER A 20 2.88 -4.17 -12.86
N VAL A 21 2.51 -3.15 -13.63
CA VAL A 21 1.68 -2.03 -13.15
C VAL A 21 0.21 -2.45 -13.04
N THR A 22 -0.32 -3.13 -14.06
CA THR A 22 -1.70 -3.61 -14.09
C THR A 22 -1.95 -4.68 -13.03
N SER A 23 -1.00 -5.61 -12.80
CA SER A 23 -1.13 -6.61 -11.73
C SER A 23 -1.15 -5.97 -10.34
N GLY A 24 -0.31 -4.97 -10.08
CA GLY A 24 -0.35 -4.19 -8.83
C GLY A 24 -1.70 -3.50 -8.63
N ASN A 25 -2.15 -2.73 -9.63
CA ASN A 25 -3.44 -2.03 -9.59
C ASN A 25 -4.64 -2.99 -9.48
N PHE A 26 -4.55 -4.16 -10.12
CA PHE A 26 -5.59 -5.18 -10.05
C PHE A 26 -5.66 -5.82 -8.66
N LEU A 27 -4.52 -6.14 -8.05
CA LEU A 27 -4.49 -6.71 -6.70
C LEU A 27 -5.02 -5.72 -5.66
N GLU A 28 -4.80 -4.42 -5.83
CA GLU A 28 -5.42 -3.38 -5.01
C GLU A 28 -6.94 -3.36 -5.17
N MET A 29 -7.42 -3.33 -6.42
CA MET A 29 -8.86 -3.36 -6.72
C MET A 29 -9.55 -4.64 -6.25
N TYR A 30 -8.86 -5.78 -6.33
CA TYR A 30 -9.35 -7.06 -5.85
C TYR A 30 -9.56 -7.05 -4.33
N ASP A 31 -8.58 -6.56 -3.58
CA ASP A 31 -8.69 -6.40 -2.12
C ASP A 31 -9.85 -5.48 -1.72
N PHE A 32 -10.03 -4.34 -2.43
CA PHE A 32 -11.17 -3.44 -2.24
C PHE A 32 -12.53 -4.12 -2.42
N MET A 33 -12.69 -4.91 -3.48
CA MET A 33 -13.95 -5.60 -3.76
C MET A 33 -14.24 -6.72 -2.76
N VAL A 34 -13.23 -7.53 -2.42
CA VAL A 34 -13.37 -8.62 -1.44
C VAL A 34 -13.69 -8.05 -0.06
N PHE A 35 -12.99 -7.00 0.37
CA PHE A 35 -13.30 -6.33 1.62
C PHE A 35 -14.72 -5.78 1.64
N GLY A 36 -15.18 -5.10 0.58
CA GLY A 36 -16.55 -4.61 0.48
C GLY A 36 -17.61 -5.71 0.60
N TYR A 37 -17.35 -6.87 0.00
CA TYR A 37 -18.21 -8.05 0.11
C TYR A 37 -18.28 -8.58 1.55
N TYR A 38 -17.13 -8.68 2.23
CA TYR A 38 -17.04 -9.19 3.60
C TYR A 38 -17.27 -8.14 4.69
N ALA A 39 -17.38 -6.85 4.35
CA ALA A 39 -17.50 -5.76 5.31
C ALA A 39 -18.67 -5.96 6.30
N THR A 40 -19.80 -6.47 5.81
CA THR A 40 -20.98 -6.74 6.64
C THR A 40 -20.81 -7.92 7.60
N ALA A 41 -19.96 -8.88 7.26
CA ALA A 41 -19.63 -10.02 8.11
C ALA A 41 -18.58 -9.61 9.16
N ILE A 42 -17.51 -8.95 8.71
CA ILE A 42 -16.43 -8.43 9.57
C ILE A 42 -16.99 -7.45 10.62
N ALA A 43 -17.86 -6.53 10.20
CA ALA A 43 -18.51 -5.58 11.10
C ALA A 43 -19.27 -6.26 12.24
N LYS A 44 -20.03 -7.34 11.96
CA LYS A 44 -20.81 -8.06 12.97
C LYS A 44 -19.94 -8.86 13.95
N THR A 45 -18.80 -9.37 13.50
CA THR A 45 -17.90 -10.18 14.35
C THR A 45 -16.94 -9.34 15.18
N PHE A 46 -16.43 -8.22 14.67
CA PHE A 46 -15.39 -7.42 15.35
C PHE A 46 -15.95 -6.21 16.09
N PHE A 47 -17.08 -5.66 15.61
CA PHE A 47 -17.76 -4.53 16.24
C PHE A 47 -19.25 -4.87 16.39
N PRO A 48 -19.63 -5.76 17.33
CA PRO A 48 -21.03 -5.97 17.67
C PRO A 48 -21.56 -4.66 18.27
N GLY A 49 -22.16 -3.82 17.43
CA GLY A 49 -22.74 -2.55 17.80
C GLY A 49 -24.25 -2.69 17.91
N ASP A 50 -24.86 -1.93 18.82
CA ASP A 50 -26.31 -1.77 18.92
C ASP A 50 -26.94 -1.34 17.58
N ASP A 51 -26.19 -0.61 16.76
CA ASP A 51 -26.61 -0.15 15.43
C ASP A 51 -25.76 -0.77 14.30
N PRO A 52 -26.35 -1.54 13.37
CA PRO A 52 -25.64 -2.19 12.28
C PRO A 52 -24.96 -1.23 11.30
N PHE A 53 -25.40 0.04 11.26
CA PHE A 53 -24.81 1.08 10.41
C PHE A 53 -23.50 1.62 10.99
N ALA A 54 -23.40 1.75 12.31
CA ALA A 54 -22.21 2.24 13.00
C ALA A 54 -21.03 1.25 12.86
N SER A 55 -21.30 -0.05 13.00
CA SER A 55 -20.28 -1.10 12.85
C SER A 55 -19.70 -1.17 11.43
N LEU A 56 -20.55 -0.90 10.42
CA LEU A 56 -20.12 -0.90 9.02
C LEU A 56 -19.25 0.31 8.70
N MET A 57 -19.59 1.50 9.23
CA MET A 57 -18.75 2.71 9.13
C MET A 57 -17.40 2.54 9.81
N LEU A 58 -17.36 1.94 11.01
CA LEU A 58 -16.09 1.68 11.71
C LEU A 58 -15.19 0.74 10.90
N THR A 59 -15.78 -0.33 10.35
CA THR A 59 -15.07 -1.31 9.52
C THR A 59 -14.49 -0.63 8.26
N LEU A 60 -15.28 0.22 7.60
CA LEU A 60 -14.83 1.00 6.45
C LEU A 60 -13.73 2.01 6.81
N MET A 61 -13.81 2.63 7.99
CA MET A 61 -12.79 3.56 8.48
C MET A 61 -11.47 2.85 8.78
N THR A 62 -11.49 1.68 9.42
CA THR A 62 -10.27 0.89 9.65
C THR A 62 -9.60 0.52 8.33
N PHE A 63 -10.40 0.17 7.33
CA PHE A 63 -9.91 -0.13 5.99
C PHE A 63 -9.34 1.12 5.28
N GLY A 64 -10.03 2.25 5.37
CA GLY A 64 -9.54 3.54 4.85
C GLY A 64 -8.25 3.99 5.52
N ALA A 65 -8.07 3.73 6.82
CA ALA A 65 -6.82 3.98 7.53
C ALA A 65 -5.68 3.08 7.01
N GLY A 66 -5.98 1.82 6.67
CA GLY A 66 -5.05 0.91 6.01
C GLY A 66 -4.64 1.38 4.60
N PHE A 67 -5.53 2.06 3.86
CA PHE A 67 -5.17 2.66 2.58
C PHE A 67 -4.14 3.79 2.73
N LEU A 68 -4.29 4.62 3.78
CA LEU A 68 -3.31 5.67 4.11
C LEU A 68 -1.96 5.10 4.57
N MET A 69 -1.92 3.86 5.06
CA MET A 69 -0.66 3.20 5.41
C MET A 69 0.25 2.94 4.20
N ARG A 70 -0.28 2.90 2.96
CA ARG A 70 0.55 2.77 1.73
C ARG A 70 1.48 3.97 1.52
N PRO A 71 0.99 5.23 1.46
CA PRO A 71 1.86 6.40 1.39
C PRO A 71 2.63 6.63 2.70
N LEU A 72 2.04 6.38 3.87
CA LEU A 72 2.77 6.51 5.14
C LEU A 72 3.96 5.55 5.22
N GLY A 73 3.81 4.31 4.76
CA GLY A 73 4.91 3.34 4.71
C GLY A 73 6.05 3.80 3.81
N ALA A 74 5.75 4.38 2.65
CA ALA A 74 6.74 4.96 1.76
C ALA A 74 7.44 6.20 2.37
N ILE A 75 6.70 7.03 3.10
CA ILE A 75 7.24 8.22 3.79
C ILE A 75 8.06 7.86 5.02
N ILE A 76 7.78 6.75 5.71
CA ILE A 76 8.51 6.33 6.91
C ILE A 76 9.74 5.49 6.56
N LEU A 77 9.63 4.55 5.61
CA LEU A 77 10.75 3.69 5.19
C LEU A 77 11.67 4.36 4.17
N GLY A 78 11.17 5.37 3.42
CA GLY A 78 11.96 6.18 2.51
C GLY A 78 13.13 6.90 3.17
N PRO A 79 12.93 7.73 4.21
CA PRO A 79 14.01 8.43 4.89
C PRO A 79 14.94 7.45 5.62
N THR A 80 14.43 6.44 6.32
CA THR A 80 15.31 5.50 7.05
C THR A 80 16.27 4.74 6.12
N LEU A 81 15.88 4.49 4.86
CA LEU A 81 16.77 3.89 3.85
C LEU A 81 17.60 4.91 3.06
N THR A 82 17.24 6.21 3.07
CA THR A 82 17.94 7.27 2.32
C THR A 82 18.82 8.21 3.15
N ILE A 83 18.75 8.17 4.49
CA ILE A 83 19.65 8.97 5.35
C ILE A 83 20.84 8.20 5.94
N THR A 84 20.95 6.87 5.75
CA THR A 84 22.14 6.11 6.17
C THR A 84 23.14 5.78 5.07
N ASP A 85 22.82 6.04 3.79
CA ASP A 85 23.78 5.87 2.68
C ASP A 85 24.69 7.12 2.50
N GLY A 86 24.30 8.27 3.07
CA GLY A 86 25.08 9.51 3.00
C GLY A 86 26.14 9.71 4.10
N ALA A 87 26.32 8.76 5.02
CA ALA A 87 27.16 8.98 6.20
C ALA A 87 28.01 7.76 6.65
N LYS A 88 28.35 6.83 5.75
CA LYS A 88 29.36 5.79 6.03
C LYS A 88 30.45 5.73 4.96
N GLY A 89 31.53 6.48 5.21
CA GLY A 89 32.88 6.35 4.62
C GLY A 89 32.99 6.92 3.20
N CYS A 90 33.84 7.90 2.87
CA CYS A 90 35.22 8.10 3.30
C CYS A 90 36.01 6.78 3.37
N CYS A 91 36.26 6.18 2.21
CA CYS A 91 37.57 5.79 1.67
C CYS A 91 37.39 5.07 0.33
#